data_AF-A0A661Z2E7-F1
#
_entry.id   AF-A0A661Z2E7-F1
#
_cell.length_a   1.000
_cell.length_b   1.000
_cell.length_c   1.000
_cell.angle_alpha   90.00
_cell.angle_beta   90.00
_cell.angle_gamma   90.00
#
_symmetry.space_group_name_H-M   'P 1'
#
loop_
_entity.id
_entity.type
_entity.pdbx_description
1 polymer ?
#
loop_
_entity_poly.entity_id
_entity_poly.type
_entity_poly.pdbx_seq_one_letter_code
_entity_poly.pdbx_strand_id
1 'polypeptide(L)'
;MSIYAKLAYTLLGFILVLNWGLLMSATLRKIVARVAGRHGIPFYQPWVDLVKNAGVRTTLSHGVMFYLGPVFRFTGALGMFIFMPVV
;
A
#
# COMPACT_ATOMS: atom_id res chain seq x y z
N MET A 1 8.73 -5.03 -27.78
CA MET A 1 9.08 -4.39 -26.49
C MET A 1 10.04 -5.30 -25.75
N SER A 2 11.23 -4.83 -25.39
CA SER A 2 12.22 -5.65 -24.67
C SER A 2 11.70 -6.05 -23.28
N ILE A 3 12.20 -7.16 -22.74
CA ILE A 3 11.86 -7.62 -21.38
C ILE A 3 12.13 -6.55 -20.32
N TYR A 4 13.21 -5.79 -20.49
CA TYR A 4 13.57 -4.67 -19.62
C TYR A 4 12.56 -3.54 -19.67
N ALA A 5 12.02 -3.23 -20.86
CA ALA A 5 10.96 -2.24 -20.97
C ALA A 5 9.70 -2.72 -20.21
N LYS A 6 9.25 -3.96 -20.42
CA LYS A 6 8.08 -4.50 -19.70
C LYS A 6 8.26 -4.42 -18.18
N LEU A 7 9.41 -4.84 -17.67
CA LEU A 7 9.74 -4.73 -16.24
C LEU A 7 9.70 -3.28 -15.73
N ALA A 8 10.26 -2.34 -16.49
CA ALA A 8 10.24 -0.93 -16.11
C ALA A 8 8.82 -0.36 -16.05
N TYR A 9 7.96 -0.68 -17.03
CA TYR A 9 6.55 -0.25 -17.01
C TYR A 9 5.75 -0.89 -15.88
N THR A 10 5.96 -2.18 -15.59
CA THR A 10 5.30 -2.84 -14.45
C THR A 10 5.72 -2.22 -13.11
N LEU A 11 7.01 -1.93 -12.92
CA LEU A 11 7.49 -1.27 -11.71
C LEU A 11 6.96 0.16 -11.57
N LEU A 12 6.92 0.93 -12.66
CA LEU A 12 6.30 2.26 -12.68
C LEU A 12 4.81 2.19 -12.31
N GLY A 13 4.07 1.27 -12.93
CA GLY A 13 2.66 1.05 -12.64
C GLY A 13 2.43 0.69 -11.16
N PHE A 14 3.28 -0.18 -10.60
CA PHE A 14 3.20 -0.53 -9.19
C PHE A 14 3.41 0.68 -8.26
N ILE A 15 4.42 1.51 -8.52
CA ILE A 15 4.68 2.72 -7.72
C ILE A 15 3.49 3.68 -7.80
N LEU A 16 2.90 3.85 -9.00
CA LEU A 16 1.72 4.69 -9.19
C LEU A 16 0.51 4.18 -8.41
N VAL A 17 0.21 2.88 -8.49
CA VAL A 17 -0.91 2.26 -7.77
C VAL A 17 -0.72 2.33 -6.26
N LEU A 18 0.50 2.11 -5.75
CA LEU A 18 0.79 2.22 -4.33
C LEU A 18 0.52 3.64 -3.83
N ASN A 19 0.98 4.67 -4.54
CA ASN A 19 0.72 6.06 -4.16
C ASN A 19 -0.76 6.43 -4.29
N TRP A 20 -1.44 5.94 -5.33
CA TRP A 20 -2.87 6.14 -5.50
C TRP A 20 -3.69 5.51 -4.36
N GLY A 21 -3.35 4.28 -3.94
CA GLY A 21 -3.99 3.62 -2.81
C GLY A 21 -3.81 4.37 -1.50
N LEU A 22 -2.62 4.93 -1.25
CA LEU A 22 -2.36 5.76 -0.07
C LEU A 22 -3.15 7.07 -0.11
N LEU A 23 -3.20 7.75 -1.27
CA LEU A 23 -4.02 8.95 -1.47
C LEU A 23 -5.50 8.66 -1.21
N MET A 24 -6.05 7.60 -1.79
CA MET A 24 -7.43 7.17 -1.59
C MET A 24 -7.73 6.87 -0.12
N SER A 25 -6.80 6.24 0.60
CA SER A 25 -6.94 6.00 2.03
C SER A 25 -6.94 7.30 2.85
N ALA A 26 -6.15 8.31 2.44
CA ALA A 26 -6.12 9.62 3.09
C ALA A 26 -7.44 10.36 2.89
N THR A 27 -7.95 10.38 1.65
CA THR A 27 -9.18 11.08 1.30
C THR A 27 -10.39 10.45 1.97
N LEU A 28 -10.50 9.12 1.96
CA LEU A 28 -11.57 8.41 2.67
C LEU A 28 -11.59 8.74 4.16
N ARG A 29 -10.44 8.66 4.84
CA ARG A 29 -10.34 8.99 6.27
C ARG A 29 -10.66 10.46 6.54
N LYS A 30 -10.28 11.37 5.64
CA LYS A 30 -10.64 12.79 5.75
C LYS A 30 -12.13 13.00 5.57
N ILE A 31 -12.77 12.36 4.59
CA ILE A 31 -14.23 12.43 4.37
C ILE A 31 -14.97 11.92 5.61
N VAL A 32 -14.60 10.73 6.10
CA VAL A 32 -15.22 10.14 7.31
C VAL A 32 -15.07 11.06 8.51
N ALA A 33 -13.90 11.68 8.71
CA ALA A 33 -13.70 12.63 9.80
C ALA A 33 -14.58 13.89 9.66
N ARG A 34 -14.81 14.38 8.44
CA ARG A 34 -15.67 15.54 8.17
C ARG A 34 -17.14 15.22 8.44
N VAL A 35 -17.60 14.04 8.04
CA VAL A 35 -18.95 13.54 8.35
C VAL A 35 -19.15 13.46 9.87
N ALA A 36 -18.12 13.08 10.61
CA ALA A 36 -18.12 13.06 12.08
C ALA A 36 -17.89 14.44 12.74
N GLY A 37 -17.89 15.55 11.99
CA GLY A 37 -17.74 16.91 12.54
C GLY A 37 -16.31 17.32 12.94
N ARG A 38 -15.28 16.66 12.39
CA ARG A 38 -13.85 16.89 12.74
C ARG A 38 -13.03 17.32 11.52
N HIS A 39 -11.90 18.01 11.72
CA HIS A 39 -11.06 18.45 10.60
C HIS A 39 -10.34 17.28 9.88
N GLY A 40 -10.08 16.19 10.60
CA GLY A 40 -9.51 14.95 10.06
C GLY A 40 -8.00 14.99 9.85
N ILE A 41 -7.47 13.92 9.25
CA ILE A 41 -6.04 13.73 8.99
C ILE A 41 -5.55 14.56 7.78
N PRO A 42 -4.25 14.96 7.75
CA PRO A 42 -3.66 15.58 6.56
C PRO A 42 -3.46 14.56 5.42
N PHE A 43 -3.32 15.05 4.19
CA PHE A 43 -3.24 14.19 3.00
C PHE A 43 -2.03 13.26 3.03
N TYR A 44 -0.88 13.70 3.56
CA TYR A 44 0.37 12.93 3.58
C TYR A 44 0.49 11.96 4.77
N GLN A 45 -0.49 11.93 5.69
CA GLN A 45 -0.43 11.08 6.89
C GLN A 45 -0.17 9.59 6.58
N PRO A 46 -0.80 8.96 5.56
CA PRO A 46 -0.58 7.54 5.28
C PRO A 46 0.88 7.17 4.96
N TRP A 47 1.64 8.08 4.34
CA TRP A 47 3.06 7.86 4.05
C TRP A 47 3.89 7.92 5.33
N VAL A 48 3.58 8.88 6.22
CA VAL A 48 4.23 9.00 7.53
C VAL A 48 3.94 7.76 8.38
N ASP A 49 2.70 7.27 8.37
CA ASP A 49 2.29 6.06 9.10
C ASP A 49 3.03 4.82 8.57
N LEU A 50 3.23 4.72 7.25
CA LEU A 50 3.98 3.61 6.64
C LEU A 50 5.42 3.58 7.13
N VAL A 51 6.11 4.72 7.07
CA VAL A 51 7.51 4.85 7.53
C VAL A 51 7.61 4.57 9.03
N LYS A 52 6.69 5.12 9.82
CA LYS A 52 6.63 4.89 11.26
C LYS A 52 6.46 3.40 11.57
N ASN A 53 5.50 2.73 10.94
CA ASN A 53 5.22 1.31 11.20
C ASN A 53 6.39 0.41 10.80
N ALA A 54 7.13 0.76 9.74
CA ALA A 54 8.35 0.04 9.36
C ALA A 54 9.50 0.21 10.37
N GLY A 55 9.52 1.32 11.13
CA GLY A 55 10.54 1.60 12.14
C GLY A 55 10.25 1.05 13.54
N VAL A 56 9.03 0.58 13.80
CA VAL A 56 8.65 0.03 15.11
C VAL A 56 9.14 -1.42 15.22
N ARG A 57 9.77 -1.77 16.35
CA ARG A 57 10.18 -3.15 16.64
C ARG A 57 8.97 -4.01 16.97
N THR A 58 8.87 -5.18 16.35
CA THR A 58 7.85 -6.17 16.67
C THR A 58 8.25 -6.95 17.92
N THR A 59 7.36 -7.04 18.90
CA THR A 59 7.59 -7.75 20.18
C THR A 59 7.00 -9.16 20.20
N LEU A 60 6.10 -9.47 19.26
CA LEU A 60 5.38 -10.75 19.20
C LEU A 60 5.91 -11.61 18.05
N SER A 61 6.19 -12.88 18.33
CA SER A 61 6.57 -13.90 17.35
C SER A 61 5.66 -15.13 17.50
N HIS A 62 4.87 -15.46 16.48
CA HIS A 62 3.95 -16.61 16.50
C HIS A 62 4.27 -17.60 15.37
N GLY A 63 5.33 -18.41 15.52
CA GLY A 63 5.70 -19.43 14.53
C GLY A 63 5.92 -18.88 13.11
N VAL A 64 6.04 -19.78 12.14
CA VAL A 64 6.39 -19.43 10.75
C VAL A 64 5.22 -18.73 10.03
N MET A 65 3.99 -19.20 10.26
CA MET A 65 2.81 -18.68 9.55
C MET A 65 2.49 -17.21 9.88
N PHE A 66 2.81 -16.74 11.08
CA PHE A 66 2.64 -15.33 11.46
C PHE A 66 3.43 -14.37 10.59
N TYR A 67 4.64 -14.77 10.18
CA TYR A 67 5.46 -13.97 9.27
C TYR A 67 5.08 -14.17 7.81
N LEU A 68 4.68 -15.39 7.42
CA LEU A 68 4.31 -15.69 6.04
C LEU A 68 2.95 -15.11 5.63
N GLY A 69 1.99 -14.97 6.55
CA GLY A 69 0.66 -14.43 6.24
C GLY A 69 0.68 -13.05 5.56
N PRO A 70 1.36 -12.04 6.14
CA PRO A 70 1.53 -10.73 5.51
C PRO A 70 2.23 -10.80 4.15
N VAL A 71 3.24 -11.66 4.01
CA VAL A 71 3.98 -11.85 2.75
C VAL A 71 3.05 -12.40 1.67
N PHE A 72 2.27 -13.44 1.96
CA PHE A 72 1.33 -14.00 0.98
C PHE A 72 0.24 -13.02 0.57
N ARG A 73 -0.28 -12.23 1.51
CA ARG A 73 -1.26 -11.19 1.18
C ARG A 73 -0.68 -10.14 0.23
N PHE A 74 0.57 -9.73 0.46
CA PHE A 74 1.24 -8.75 -0.39
C PHE A 74 1.55 -9.33 -1.79
N THR A 75 2.11 -10.53 -1.85
CA THR A 75 2.42 -11.21 -3.12
C THR A 75 1.15 -11.51 -3.93
N GLY A 76 0.05 -11.89 -3.27
CA GLY A 76 -1.24 -12.12 -3.93
C GLY A 76 -1.79 -10.84 -4.57
N ALA A 77 -1.74 -9.71 -3.86
CA ALA A 77 -2.16 -8.41 -4.39
C ALA A 77 -1.28 -7.95 -5.56
N LEU A 78 0.05 -8.16 -5.48
CA LEU A 78 0.98 -7.90 -6.57
C LEU A 78 0.68 -8.77 -7.80
N GLY A 79 0.41 -10.05 -7.59
CA GLY A 79 0.06 -10.98 -8.66
C GLY A 79 -1.18 -10.52 -9.42
N MET A 80 -2.24 -10.13 -8.70
CA MET A 80 -3.47 -9.61 -9.32
C MET A 80 -3.22 -8.35 -10.15
N PHE A 81 -2.34 -7.44 -9.69
CA PHE A 81 -2.03 -6.21 -10.43
C PHE A 81 -1.43 -6.50 -11.81
N ILE A 82 -0.57 -7.51 -11.93
CA ILE A 82 0.07 -7.88 -13.22
C ILE A 82 -0.95 -8.38 -14.24
N PHE A 83 -2.05 -8.98 -13.80
CA PHE A 83 -3.11 -9.49 -14.68
C PHE A 83 -4.18 -8.43 -15.02
N MET A 84 -4.20 -7.29 -14.34
CA MET A 84 -5.19 -6.25 -14.58
C MET A 84 -4.84 -5.49 -15.87
N PRO A 85 -5.80 -5.21 -16.78
CA PRO A 85 -5.55 -4.48 -18.02
C PRO A 85 -5.42 -2.97 -17.77
N VAL A 86 -4.37 -2.56 -17.04
CA VAL A 86 -4.03 -1.15 -16.73
C VAL A 86 -2.74 -0.73 -17.45
N VAL A 87 -1.94 -1.69 -17.88
CA VAL A 87 -0.67 -1.52 -18.63
C VAL A 87 -0.76 -2.29 -19.94
#